data_AF-A0A9D1LMZ8-F1
#
_entry.id   AF-A0A9D1LMZ8-F1
#
_cell.length_a   1.000
_cell.length_b   1.000
_cell.length_c   1.000
_cell.angle_alpha   90.00
_cell.angle_beta   90.00
_cell.angle_gamma   90.00
#
_symmetry.space_group_name_H-M   'P 1'
#
loop_
_entity.id
_entity.type
_entity.pdbx_description
1 polymer ?
#
loop_
_entity_poly.entity_id
_entity_poly.type
_entity_poly.pdbx_seq_one_letter_code
_entity_poly.pdbx_strand_id
1 'polypeptide(L)' 'MDQSKIGLFISSCRKEKGLTQAQLADMLGISDRAVSNWERGKAMPEMP' A
#
# COMPACT_ATOMS: atom_id res chain seq x y z
N MET A 1 14.17 7.77 2.37
CA MET A 1 13.19 7.35 1.34
C MET A 1 11.92 8.15 1.54
N ASP A 2 11.35 8.70 0.46
CA ASP A 2 10.11 9.48 0.53
C ASP A 2 8.91 8.53 0.53
N GLN A 3 8.32 8.30 1.71
CA GLN A 3 7.20 7.37 1.90
C GLN A 3 5.98 7.74 1.03
N SER A 4 5.86 9.02 0.67
CA SER A 4 4.82 9.54 -0.23
C SER A 4 4.95 8.97 -1.64
N LYS A 5 6.19 8.85 -2.15
CA LYS A 5 6.45 8.28 -3.48
C LYS A 5 6.15 6.79 -3.54
N ILE A 6 6.44 6.08 -2.44
CA ILE A 6 6.18 4.64 -2.34
C ILE A 6 4.67 4.39 -2.24
N GLY A 7 3.94 5.20 -1.47
CA GLY A 7 2.47 5.12 -1.42
C GLY A 7 1.80 5.34 -2.77
N LEU A 8 2.27 6.34 -3.52
CA LEU A 8 1.81 6.59 -4.89
C LEU A 8 2.11 5.42 -5.82
N PHE A 9 3.31 4.84 -5.73
CA PHE A 9 3.70 3.69 -6.54
C PHE A 9 2.82 2.46 -6.27
N ILE A 10 2.58 2.13 -5.00
CA ILE A 10 1.71 1.02 -4.60
C ILE A 10 0.28 1.24 -5.12
N SER A 11 -0.27 2.44 -4.97
CA SER A 11 -1.59 2.79 -5.49
C SER A 11 -1.67 2.66 -7.01
N SER A 12 -0.64 3.11 -7.74
CA SER A 12 -0.60 3.00 -9.19
C SER A 12 -0.54 1.54 -9.65
N CYS A 13 0.37 0.72 -9.10
CA CYS A 13 0.44 -0.70 -9.42
C CYS A 13 -0.87 -1.45 -9.08
N ARG A 14 -1.51 -1.11 -7.97
CA ARG A 14 -2.80 -1.68 -7.59
C ARG A 14 -3.87 -1.37 -8.64
N LYS A 15 -3.95 -0.11 -9.08
CA LYS A 15 -4.91 0.33 -10.10
C LYS A 15 -4.63 -0.28 -11.46
N GLU A 16 -3.38 -0.37 -11.88
CA GLU A 16 -2.97 -1.03 -13.14
C GLU A 16 -3.38 -2.50 -13.18
N LYS A 17 -3.33 -3.19 -12.03
CA LYS A 17 -3.78 -4.58 -11.89
C LYS A 17 -5.28 -4.73 -11.64
N GLY A 18 -6.04 -3.63 -11.57
CA GLY A 18 -7.48 -3.66 -11.28
C GLY A 18 -7.83 -4.19 -9.89
N LEU A 19 -6.90 -4.12 -8.93
CA LEU A 19 -7.06 -4.67 -7.60
C LEU A 19 -7.74 -3.67 -6.64
N THR A 20 -8.52 -4.18 -5.71
CA THR A 20 -9.00 -3.41 -4.55
C THR A 20 -7.94 -3.39 -3.45
N GLN A 21 -8.05 -2.46 -2.49
CA GLN A 21 -7.14 -2.43 -1.34
C GLN A 21 -7.23 -3.72 -0.51
N ALA A 22 -8.43 -4.30 -0.38
CA ALA A 22 -8.65 -5.58 0.28
C ALA A 22 -7.96 -6.74 -0.46
N GLN A 23 -8.08 -6.83 -1.78
CA GLN A 23 -7.40 -7.88 -2.55
C GLN A 23 -5.87 -7.76 -2.48
N LEU A 24 -5.34 -6.53 -2.49
CA LEU A 24 -3.91 -6.31 -2.29
C LEU A 24 -3.48 -6.70 -0.86
N ALA A 25 -4.29 -6.39 0.14
CA ALA A 25 -4.08 -6.76 1.52
C ALA A 25 -4.07 -8.28 1.72
N ASP A 26 -5.06 -8.99 1.17
CA ASP A 26 -5.14 -10.45 1.20
C ASP A 26 -3.91 -11.11 0.56
N MET A 27 -3.47 -10.57 -0.58
CA MET A 27 -2.29 -11.07 -1.29
C MET A 27 -0.98 -10.87 -0.51
N LEU A 28 -0.90 -9.79 0.28
CA LEU A 28 0.24 -9.47 1.11
C LEU A 28 0.13 -10.03 2.54
N GLY A 29 -1.00 -10.64 2.90
CA GLY A 29 -1.27 -11.14 4.25
C GLY A 29 -1.33 -10.05 5.32
N ILE A 30 -1.70 -8.82 4.93
CA ILE A 30 -1.83 -7.66 5.81
C ILE A 30 -3.27 -7.17 5.84
N SER A 31 -3.58 -6.20 6.69
CA SER A 31 -4.90 -5.56 6.68
C SER A 31 -5.04 -4.57 5.51
N ASP A 32 -6.27 -4.45 4.98
CA ASP A 32 -6.68 -3.40 4.05
C ASP A 32 -6.35 -1.99 4.57
N ARG A 33 -6.46 -1.80 5.89
CA ARG A 33 -6.07 -0.57 6.57
C ARG A 33 -4.57 -0.29 6.50
N ALA A 34 -3.72 -1.33 6.53
CA ALA A 34 -2.28 -1.19 6.30
C ALA A 34 -1.98 -0.73 4.87
N VAL A 35 -2.61 -1.36 3.87
CA VAL A 35 -2.50 -0.94 2.45
C VAL A 35 -2.93 0.53 2.29
N SER A 36 -4.06 0.91 2.89
CA SER A 36 -4.55 2.29 2.87
C SER A 36 -3.58 3.28 3.52
N ASN A 37 -2.90 2.88 4.60
CA ASN A 37 -1.88 3.71 5.25
C ASN A 37 -0.61 3.83 4.40
N TRP A 38 -0.24 2.78 3.68
CA TRP A 38 0.90 2.79 2.75
C TRP A 38 0.64 3.72 1.58
N GLU A 39 -0.53 3.59 0.93
CA GLU A 39 -0.93 4.44 -0.19
C GLU A 39 -1.00 5.93 0.19
N ARG A 40 -1.37 6.23 1.44
CA ARG A 40 -1.43 7.60 1.97
C ARG A 40 -0.12 8.12 2.56
N GLY A 41 0.96 7.32 2.55
CA GLY A 41 2.27 7.67 3.10
C GLY A 41 2.26 7.91 4.62
N LYS A 42 1.31 7.33 5.36
CA LYS A 42 1.12 7.59 6.80
C LYS A 42 1.77 6.57 7.73
N ALA A 43 1.97 5.34 7.28
CA ALA A 43 2.59 4.30 8.10
C ALA A 43 3.21 3.22 7.20
N MET A 44 4.33 3.53 6.55
CA MET A 44 5.19 2.47 6.06
C MET A 44 5.85 1.82 7.29
N PRO A 45 5.96 0.48 7.39
CA PRO A 45 6.70 -0.13 8.48
C PRO A 45 8.13 0.43 8.42
N GLU A 46 8.51 1.22 9.42
CA GLU A 46 9.92 1.47 9.68
C GLU A 46 10.49 0.11 10.04
N MET A 47 11.28 -0.48 9.13
CA MET A 47 12.09 -1.63 9.50
C MET A 47 13.00 -1.17 10.65
N PRO A 48 13.05 -1.92 11.77
CA PRO A 48 14.02 -1.66 12.83
C PRO A 48 15.46 -1.81 12.36
#